data_AF-A0A8B7WK43-F1
#
_entry.id   AF-A0A8B7WK43-F1
#
_cell.length_a   1.000
_cell.length_b   1.000
_cell.length_c   1.000
_cell.angle_alpha   90.00
_cell.angle_beta   90.00
_cell.angle_gamma   90.00
#
_symmetry.space_group_name_H-M   'P 1'
#
loop_
_entity.id
_entity.type
_entity.pdbx_description
1 polymer ?
#
loop_
_entity_poly.entity_id
_entity_poly.type
_entity_poly.pdbx_seq_one_letter_code
_entity_poly.pdbx_strand_id
1 'polypeptide(L)'
;MMSSALAPNTQALVADFVGYKLRQKGYVCGAGPREGPAADPLHQVLQAAGHEFETHFRHTFSDLVAQRHVNPVSAQQCFTQVSDELFKGGTNWGHLVVFFVFGAALCAECINKEMEPLVGQVQEEMVAYLETSLANWIHSSGGARWDSHLCTLSFLKYF
;
A
#
# COMPACT_ATOMS: atom_id res chain seq x y z
N MET A 1 18.76 -8.33 -23.67
CA MET A 1 17.91 -8.48 -22.47
C MET A 1 18.31 -7.38 -21.51
N MET A 2 17.53 -6.29 -21.50
CA MET A 2 17.85 -5.11 -20.70
C MET A 2 17.69 -5.46 -19.23
N SER A 3 18.80 -5.43 -18.51
CA SER A 3 18.85 -5.50 -17.05
C SER A 3 18.08 -4.28 -16.52
N SER A 4 16.88 -4.50 -15.96
CA SER A 4 16.06 -3.43 -15.39
C SER A 4 16.73 -2.96 -14.11
N ALA A 5 17.43 -1.84 -14.21
CA ALA A 5 18.17 -1.25 -13.11
C ALA A 5 17.19 -0.77 -12.02
N LEU A 6 17.25 -1.42 -10.85
CA LEU A 6 16.75 -0.98 -9.55
C LEU A 6 15.40 -0.22 -9.55
N ALA A 7 14.31 -0.92 -9.90
CA ALA A 7 13.07 -0.65 -9.18
C ALA A 7 13.16 -1.38 -7.82
N PRO A 8 12.70 -0.79 -6.70
CA PRO A 8 12.50 -1.57 -5.48
C PRO A 8 11.65 -2.79 -5.82
N ASN A 9 11.90 -3.93 -5.18
CA ASN A 9 11.07 -5.12 -5.38
C ASN A 9 9.65 -4.80 -4.88
N THR A 10 8.80 -4.34 -5.80
CA THR A 10 7.42 -3.87 -5.62
C THR A 10 6.59 -4.94 -4.90
N GLN A 11 6.77 -6.21 -5.29
CA GLN A 11 6.13 -7.35 -4.66
C GLN A 11 6.56 -7.50 -3.19
N ALA A 12 7.85 -7.38 -2.89
CA ALA A 12 8.33 -7.41 -1.51
C ALA A 12 7.81 -6.22 -0.69
N LEU A 13 7.73 -5.02 -1.28
CA LEU A 13 7.23 -3.82 -0.63
C LEU A 13 5.74 -3.94 -0.28
N VAL A 14 4.93 -4.39 -1.22
CA VAL A 14 3.49 -4.63 -1.02
C VAL A 14 3.27 -5.72 0.03
N ALA A 15 3.94 -6.88 -0.10
CA ALA A 15 3.77 -7.99 0.83
C ALA A 15 4.18 -7.64 2.26
N ASP A 16 5.28 -6.88 2.42
CA ASP A 16 5.73 -6.41 3.72
C ASP A 16 4.75 -5.42 4.36
N PHE A 17 4.29 -4.41 3.62
CA PHE A 17 3.35 -3.42 4.14
C PHE A 17 1.99 -4.03 4.50
N VAL A 18 1.43 -4.86 3.62
CA VAL A 18 0.16 -5.56 3.89
C VAL A 18 0.33 -6.50 5.08
N GLY A 19 1.42 -7.28 5.14
CA GLY A 19 1.70 -8.16 6.26
C GLY A 19 1.87 -7.40 7.59
N TYR A 20 2.54 -6.25 7.58
CA TYR A 20 2.65 -5.36 8.74
C TYR A 20 1.27 -4.91 9.25
N LYS A 21 0.41 -4.41 8.36
CA LYS A 21 -0.94 -3.93 8.71
C LYS A 21 -1.86 -5.05 9.20
N LEU A 22 -1.79 -6.23 8.59
CA LEU A 22 -2.57 -7.39 9.01
C LEU A 22 -2.18 -7.84 10.42
N ARG A 23 -0.88 -7.90 10.74
CA ARG A 23 -0.38 -8.21 12.08
C ARG A 23 -0.81 -7.17 13.11
N GLN A 24 -0.78 -5.89 12.75
CA GLN A 24 -1.25 -4.81 13.62
C GLN A 24 -2.73 -4.99 14.00
N LYS A 25 -3.55 -5.55 13.10
CA LYS A 25 -4.97 -5.88 13.32
C LYS A 25 -5.21 -7.24 13.99
N GLY A 26 -4.16 -7.99 14.31
CA GLY A 26 -4.24 -9.31 14.95
C GLY A 26 -4.43 -10.49 14.01
N TYR A 27 -4.34 -10.30 12.68
CA TYR A 27 -4.38 -11.39 11.71
C TYR A 27 -2.99 -12.03 11.58
N VAL A 28 -2.93 -13.36 11.66
CA VAL A 28 -1.68 -14.13 11.48
C VAL A 28 -1.57 -14.57 10.03
N CYS A 29 -0.85 -13.79 9.20
CA CYS A 29 -0.44 -14.29 7.88
C CYS A 29 0.63 -15.37 8.07
N GLY A 30 0.32 -16.62 7.71
CA GLY A 30 1.21 -17.76 7.85
C GLY A 30 2.46 -17.66 6.97
N ALA A 31 3.61 -17.39 7.61
CA ALA A 31 4.90 -18.10 7.46
C ALA A 31 6.01 -17.33 8.21
N GLY A 32 6.33 -17.79 9.43
CA GLY A 32 7.62 -17.63 10.10
C GLY A 32 7.97 -16.26 10.72
N PRO A 33 8.83 -16.24 11.76
CA PRO A 33 9.32 -15.01 12.34
C PRO A 33 10.28 -14.37 11.35
N ARG A 34 9.95 -13.15 10.91
CA ARG A 34 11.00 -12.16 10.67
C ARG A 34 10.81 -11.06 11.69
N GLU A 35 11.11 -11.42 12.93
CA GLU A 35 11.53 -10.45 13.94
C GLU A 35 12.82 -9.80 13.43
N GLY A 36 12.66 -8.62 12.85
CA GLY A 36 13.74 -7.74 12.49
C GLY A 36 13.14 -6.44 11.98
N PRO A 37 13.70 -5.27 12.34
CA PRO A 37 13.28 -4.01 11.73
C PRO A 37 13.33 -4.19 10.21
N ALA A 38 12.32 -3.71 9.48
CA ALA A 38 12.23 -3.92 8.05
C ALA A 38 13.60 -3.60 7.43
N ALA A 39 14.25 -4.60 6.83
CA ALA A 39 15.69 -4.57 6.58
C ALA A 39 16.10 -3.46 5.59
N ASP A 40 15.11 -2.85 4.96
CA ASP A 40 15.25 -1.77 4.01
C ASP A 40 14.54 -0.51 4.56
N PRO A 41 15.25 0.65 4.62
CA PRO A 41 14.69 1.92 5.07
C PRO A 41 13.37 2.31 4.41
N LEU A 42 13.18 1.93 3.13
CA LEU A 42 11.96 2.19 2.38
C LEU A 42 10.72 1.59 3.05
N HIS A 43 10.85 0.35 3.49
CA HIS A 43 9.76 -0.37 4.14
C HIS A 43 9.38 0.27 5.48
N GLN A 44 10.38 0.63 6.30
CA GLN A 44 10.15 1.26 7.61
C GLN A 44 9.43 2.61 7.44
N VAL A 45 9.88 3.39 6.49
CA VAL A 45 9.39 4.73 6.21
C VAL A 45 7.95 4.67 5.67
N LEU A 46 7.64 3.73 4.78
CA LEU A 46 6.27 3.51 4.31
C LEU A 46 5.35 3.03 5.44
N GLN A 47 5.82 2.14 6.32
CA GLN A 47 5.06 1.67 7.48
C GLN A 47 4.75 2.83 8.46
N ALA A 48 5.74 3.67 8.76
CA ALA A 48 5.59 4.84 9.63
C ALA A 48 4.60 5.85 9.03
N ALA A 49 4.77 6.18 7.75
CA ALA A 49 3.86 6.99 6.95
C ALA A 49 2.41 6.50 7.02
N GLY A 50 2.20 5.21 6.77
CA GLY A 50 0.87 4.61 6.80
C GLY A 50 0.27 4.56 8.20
N HIS A 51 1.09 4.49 9.26
CA HIS A 51 0.61 4.57 10.64
C HIS A 51 0.19 5.99 11.02
N GLU A 52 0.98 6.99 10.62
CA GLU A 52 0.66 8.40 10.84
C GLU A 52 -0.61 8.80 10.10
N PHE A 53 -0.74 8.42 8.83
CA PHE A 53 -1.96 8.67 8.04
C PHE A 53 -3.21 8.09 8.73
N GLU A 54 -3.18 6.83 9.16
CA GLU A 54 -4.32 6.23 9.85
C GLU A 54 -4.62 6.89 11.19
N THR A 55 -3.62 7.39 11.91
CA THR A 55 -3.82 8.09 13.19
C THR A 55 -4.52 9.44 12.96
N HIS A 56 -4.10 10.17 11.93
CA HIS A 56 -4.64 11.50 11.61
C HIS A 56 -6.01 11.45 10.91
N PHE A 57 -6.25 10.45 10.06
CA PHE A 57 -7.47 10.33 9.25
C PHE A 57 -8.37 9.16 9.67
N ARG A 58 -8.20 8.67 10.90
CA ARG A 58 -8.80 7.43 11.41
C ARG A 58 -10.30 7.31 11.15
N HIS A 59 -11.06 8.37 11.44
CA HIS A 59 -12.52 8.36 11.30
C HIS A 59 -12.95 8.29 9.83
N THR A 60 -12.43 9.20 9.00
CA THR A 60 -12.73 9.23 7.56
C THR A 60 -12.32 7.94 6.87
N PHE A 61 -11.15 7.40 7.20
CA PHE A 61 -10.63 6.20 6.57
C PHE A 61 -11.39 4.93 7.00
N SER A 62 -11.72 4.79 8.28
CA SER A 62 -12.55 3.68 8.78
C SER A 62 -13.92 3.65 8.11
N ASP A 63 -14.55 4.81 7.94
CA ASP A 63 -15.86 4.92 7.29
C ASP A 63 -15.78 4.58 5.80
N LEU A 64 -14.73 5.02 5.10
CA LEU A 64 -14.51 4.69 3.69
C LEU A 64 -14.33 3.20 3.45
N VAL A 65 -13.62 2.50 4.32
CA VAL A 65 -13.42 1.04 4.20
C VAL A 65 -14.71 0.30 4.56
N ALA A 66 -15.40 0.70 5.63
CA ALA A 66 -16.64 0.07 6.07
C ALA A 66 -17.81 0.23 5.06
N GLN A 67 -17.84 1.33 4.31
CA GLN A 67 -18.86 1.57 3.28
C GLN A 67 -18.63 0.75 2.00
N ARG A 68 -17.48 0.08 1.83
CA ARG A 68 -17.20 -0.72 0.63
C ARG A 68 -17.81 -2.11 0.79
N HIS A 69 -18.85 -2.39 0.00
CA HIS A 69 -19.33 -3.75 -0.22
C HIS A 69 -18.28 -4.56 -1.00
N VAL A 70 -17.37 -5.21 -0.28
CA VAL A 70 -16.41 -6.16 -0.87
C VAL A 70 -17.18 -7.38 -1.40
N ASN A 71 -17.17 -7.59 -2.72
CA ASN A 71 -17.72 -8.75 -3.40
C ASN A 71 -16.61 -9.40 -4.27
N PRO A 72 -16.46 -10.74 -4.25
CA PRO A 72 -15.35 -11.45 -4.91
C PRO A 72 -15.22 -11.21 -6.40
N VAL A 73 -16.33 -11.00 -7.13
CA VAL A 73 -16.30 -10.77 -8.59
C VAL A 73 -15.91 -9.33 -8.93
N SER A 74 -15.88 -8.43 -7.93
CA SER A 74 -15.70 -6.98 -8.10
C SER A 74 -14.51 -6.40 -7.34
N ALA A 75 -13.78 -7.19 -6.54
CA ALA A 75 -12.71 -6.67 -5.69
C ALA A 75 -11.59 -6.02 -6.52
N GLN A 76 -11.21 -6.65 -7.64
CA GLN A 76 -10.24 -6.12 -8.59
C GLN A 76 -10.71 -4.80 -9.21
N GLN A 77 -11.90 -4.80 -9.84
CA GLN A 77 -12.49 -3.62 -10.46
C GLN A 77 -12.70 -2.47 -9.46
N CYS A 78 -13.11 -2.79 -8.23
CA CYS A 78 -13.27 -1.83 -7.15
C CYS A 78 -11.92 -1.22 -6.77
N PHE A 79 -10.87 -2.03 -6.67
CA PHE A 79 -9.53 -1.55 -6.37
C PHE A 79 -9.00 -0.62 -7.47
N THR A 80 -9.10 -1.02 -8.75
CA THR A 80 -8.66 -0.20 -9.88
C THR A 80 -9.43 1.12 -9.93
N GLN A 81 -10.76 1.09 -9.79
CA GLN A 81 -11.59 2.30 -9.84
C GLN A 81 -11.25 3.29 -8.71
N VAL A 82 -11.04 2.79 -7.48
CA VAL A 82 -10.65 3.64 -6.35
C VAL A 82 -9.25 4.20 -6.55
N SER A 83 -8.32 3.40 -7.07
CA SER A 83 -6.96 3.84 -7.37
C SER A 83 -6.95 4.91 -8.45
N ASP A 84 -7.71 4.73 -9.52
CA ASP A 84 -7.81 5.72 -10.60
C ASP A 84 -8.39 7.04 -10.10
N GLU A 85 -9.46 7.03 -9.30
CA GLU A 85 -9.99 8.25 -8.69
C GLU A 85 -9.00 8.91 -7.71
N LEU A 86 -8.22 8.11 -6.95
CA LEU A 86 -7.18 8.62 -6.05
C LEU A 86 -6.07 9.36 -6.81
N PHE A 87 -5.70 8.91 -8.01
CA PHE A 87 -4.60 9.50 -8.80
C PHE A 87 -5.06 10.44 -9.92
N LYS A 88 -6.38 10.58 -10.16
CA LYS A 88 -6.97 11.41 -11.22
C LYS A 88 -6.54 12.88 -11.19
N GLY A 89 -6.33 13.44 -10.00
CA GLY A 89 -5.91 14.83 -9.79
C GLY A 89 -4.39 15.05 -9.85
N GLY A 90 -3.62 13.99 -10.08
CA GLY A 90 -2.15 14.00 -10.04
C GLY A 90 -1.61 13.12 -8.92
N THR A 91 -0.37 12.66 -9.10
CA THR A 91 0.29 11.73 -8.18
C THR A 91 1.25 12.48 -7.26
N ASN A 92 1.15 12.22 -5.95
CA ASN A 92 2.10 12.68 -4.95
C ASN A 92 2.37 11.55 -3.93
N TRP A 93 3.35 11.74 -3.04
CA TRP A 93 3.71 10.76 -2.02
C TRP A 93 2.57 10.46 -1.03
N GLY A 94 1.73 11.44 -0.70
CA GLY A 94 0.54 11.25 0.13
C GLY A 94 -0.46 10.28 -0.52
N HIS A 95 -0.77 10.46 -1.80
CA HIS A 95 -1.64 9.54 -2.56
C HIS A 95 -1.06 8.12 -2.61
N LEU A 96 0.26 7.99 -2.73
CA LEU A 96 0.91 6.68 -2.67
C LEU A 96 0.71 6.00 -1.31
N VAL A 97 0.88 6.74 -0.21
CA VAL A 97 0.64 6.20 1.14
C VAL A 97 -0.82 5.80 1.32
N VAL A 98 -1.77 6.63 0.85
CA VAL A 98 -3.21 6.31 0.87
C VAL A 98 -3.49 5.03 0.10
N PHE A 99 -2.87 4.84 -1.07
CA PHE A 99 -3.00 3.63 -1.88
C PHE A 99 -2.56 2.37 -1.12
N PHE A 100 -1.41 2.41 -0.44
CA PHE A 100 -0.92 1.29 0.37
C PHE A 100 -1.84 0.99 1.55
N VAL A 101 -2.26 2.02 2.28
CA VAL A 101 -3.16 1.91 3.43
C VAL A 101 -4.53 1.36 3.01
N PHE A 102 -5.06 1.82 1.87
CA PHE A 102 -6.30 1.31 1.26
C PHE A 102 -6.19 -0.17 0.87
N GLY A 103 -5.15 -0.56 0.15
CA GLY A 103 -4.94 -1.96 -0.23
C GLY A 103 -4.83 -2.89 0.96
N ALA A 104 -4.08 -2.51 1.99
CA ALA A 104 -3.96 -3.28 3.22
C ALA A 104 -5.28 -3.39 4.01
N ALA A 105 -6.08 -2.32 4.02
CA ALA A 105 -7.40 -2.34 4.63
C ALA A 105 -8.38 -3.27 3.89
N LEU A 106 -8.33 -3.27 2.55
CA LEU A 106 -9.10 -4.19 1.72
C LEU A 106 -8.70 -5.65 1.97
N CYS A 107 -7.40 -5.95 2.07
CA CYS A 107 -6.91 -7.27 2.46
C CYS A 107 -7.44 -7.71 3.83
N ALA A 108 -7.41 -6.82 4.83
CA ALA A 108 -7.96 -7.12 6.16
C ALA A 108 -9.46 -7.43 6.11
N GLU A 109 -10.21 -6.69 5.29
CA GLU A 109 -11.65 -6.89 5.10
C GLU A 109 -11.95 -8.22 4.39
N CYS A 110 -11.12 -8.62 3.42
CA CYS A 110 -11.22 -9.94 2.79
C CYS A 110 -11.04 -11.07 3.82
N ILE A 111 -10.05 -10.97 4.73
CA ILE A 111 -9.86 -11.98 5.79
C ILE A 111 -11.07 -11.99 6.74
N ASN A 112 -11.55 -10.82 7.15
CA ASN A 112 -12.72 -10.69 8.04
C ASN A 112 -14.00 -11.34 7.47
N LYS A 113 -14.11 -11.39 6.14
CA LYS A 113 -15.24 -11.99 5.41
C LYS A 113 -14.99 -13.45 4.98
N GLU A 114 -13.93 -14.09 5.48
CA GLU A 114 -13.53 -15.45 5.12
C GLU A 114 -13.20 -15.60 3.61
N MET A 115 -12.67 -14.53 3.02
CA MET A 115 -12.31 -14.41 1.61
C MET A 115 -10.79 -14.31 1.41
N GLU A 116 -10.02 -15.04 2.21
CA GLU A 116 -8.55 -15.03 2.20
C GLU A 116 -7.92 -15.21 0.81
N PRO A 117 -8.48 -16.00 -0.14
CA PRO A 117 -7.94 -16.09 -1.50
C PRO A 117 -7.86 -14.76 -2.27
N LEU A 118 -8.68 -13.77 -1.89
CA LEU A 118 -8.63 -12.43 -2.50
C LEU A 118 -7.45 -11.59 -2.03
N VAL A 119 -6.83 -11.92 -0.90
CA VAL A 119 -5.69 -11.18 -0.35
C VAL A 119 -4.50 -11.24 -1.32
N GLY A 120 -4.29 -12.38 -1.98
CA GLY A 120 -3.28 -12.52 -3.04
C GLY A 120 -3.61 -11.65 -4.25
N GLN A 121 -4.86 -11.68 -4.70
CA GLN A 121 -5.31 -10.91 -5.87
C GLN A 121 -5.18 -9.40 -5.66
N VAL A 122 -5.53 -8.90 -4.47
CA VAL A 122 -5.36 -7.46 -4.14
C VAL A 122 -3.89 -7.07 -4.14
N GLN A 123 -3.00 -7.90 -3.61
CA GLN A 123 -1.55 -7.63 -3.64
C GLN A 123 -1.00 -7.63 -5.06
N GLU A 124 -1.45 -8.55 -5.92
CA GLU A 124 -1.08 -8.59 -7.34
C GLU A 124 -1.54 -7.33 -8.07
N GLU A 125 -2.77 -6.86 -7.83
CA GLU A 125 -3.27 -5.60 -8.40
C GLU A 125 -2.48 -4.38 -7.91
N MET A 126 -2.10 -4.36 -6.63
CA MET A 126 -1.25 -3.30 -6.08
C MET A 126 0.10 -3.23 -6.81
N VAL A 127 0.74 -4.39 -7.01
CA VAL A 127 2.02 -4.49 -7.73
C VAL A 127 1.84 -4.06 -9.18
N ALA A 128 0.83 -4.58 -9.87
CA ALA A 128 0.54 -4.22 -11.26
C ALA A 128 0.34 -2.71 -11.43
N TYR A 129 -0.40 -2.06 -10.54
CA TYR A 129 -0.63 -0.62 -10.59
C TYR A 129 0.68 0.19 -10.37
N LEU A 130 1.53 -0.26 -9.44
CA LEU A 130 2.83 0.36 -9.19
C LEU A 130 3.77 0.25 -10.40
N GLU A 131 3.78 -0.91 -11.06
CA GLU A 131 4.65 -1.20 -12.19
C GLU A 131 4.14 -0.68 -13.54
N THR A 132 2.88 -0.27 -13.61
CA THR A 132 2.27 0.25 -14.84
C THR A 132 1.94 1.74 -14.70
N SER A 133 0.85 2.06 -14.00
CA SER A 133 0.31 3.41 -13.86
C SER A 133 1.27 4.36 -13.14
N LEU A 134 2.01 3.86 -12.14
CA LEU A 134 2.88 4.69 -11.30
C LEU A 134 4.36 4.58 -11.65
N ALA A 135 4.77 3.64 -12.52
CA ALA A 135 6.19 3.38 -12.79
C ALA A 135 6.94 4.62 -13.30
N ASN A 136 6.35 5.34 -14.26
CA ASN A 136 6.93 6.56 -14.80
C ASN A 136 7.05 7.68 -13.75
N TRP A 137 6.05 7.81 -12.87
CA TRP A 137 6.06 8.79 -11.80
C TRP A 137 7.07 8.44 -10.71
N ILE A 138 7.18 7.17 -10.33
CA ILE A 138 8.17 6.66 -9.37
C ILE A 138 9.57 6.94 -9.91
N HIS A 139 9.82 6.66 -11.19
CA HIS A 139 11.11 6.89 -11.82
C HIS A 139 11.46 8.39 -11.86
N SER A 140 10.51 9.24 -12.27
CA SER A 140 10.73 10.69 -12.41
C SER A 140 10.80 11.43 -11.06
N SER A 141 10.15 10.91 -10.02
CA SER A 141 10.20 11.45 -8.66
C SER A 141 11.48 11.06 -7.90
N GLY A 142 12.47 10.51 -8.62
CA GLY A 142 13.78 10.17 -8.08
C GLY A 142 13.78 8.81 -7.36
N GLY A 143 13.15 7.78 -7.96
CA GLY A 143 12.81 6.45 -7.43
C GLY A 143 13.84 5.66 -6.60
N ALA A 144 15.02 6.21 -6.32
CA ALA A 144 16.05 5.73 -5.41
C ALA A 144 16.15 6.51 -4.06
N ARG A 145 15.34 7.56 -3.82
CA ARG A 145 15.35 8.38 -2.58
C ARG A 145 14.02 8.40 -1.83
N TRP A 146 13.26 7.31 -1.90
CA TRP A 146 11.99 7.21 -1.17
C TRP A 146 12.17 7.40 0.34
N ASP A 147 13.27 6.87 0.89
CA ASP A 147 13.71 7.06 2.27
C ASP A 147 13.99 8.53 2.59
N SER A 148 14.68 9.26 1.70
CA SER A 148 15.05 10.65 1.93
C SER A 148 13.86 11.61 1.84
N HIS A 149 12.92 11.37 0.92
CA HIS A 149 11.74 12.23 0.77
C HIS A 149 10.74 12.02 1.90
N LEU A 150 10.46 10.80 2.30
CA LEU A 150 9.52 10.55 3.39
C LEU A 150 10.13 10.84 4.78
N CYS A 151 11.46 10.78 4.96
CA CYS A 151 12.13 11.19 6.22
C CYS A 151 12.24 12.71 6.42
N THR A 152 12.23 13.53 5.36
CA THR A 152 12.41 15.00 5.47
C THR A 152 11.09 15.77 5.46
N LEU A 153 10.01 15.14 5.01
CA LEU A 153 8.73 15.78 4.85
C LEU A 153 7.87 15.48 6.08
N SER A 154 7.72 16.46 6.97
CA SER A 154 6.64 16.45 7.96
C SER A 154 5.33 16.13 7.20
N PHE A 155 4.77 14.96 7.49
CA PHE A 155 3.69 14.30 6.74
C PHE A 155 2.47 15.21 6.48
N LEU A 156 2.28 16.20 7.33
CA LEU A 156 1.20 17.19 7.29
C LEU A 156 1.29 18.23 6.16
N LYS A 157 2.39 18.31 5.38
CA LYS A 157 2.50 19.30 4.29
C LYS A 157 1.95 18.84 2.94
N TYR A 158 1.57 17.57 2.80
CA TYR A 158 1.13 16.96 1.53
C TYR A 158 -0.29 16.38 1.58
N PHE A 159 -1.02 16.62 2.68
CA PHE A 159 -2.47 16.46 2.79
C PHE A 159 -3.12 17.83 2.90
#